data_AF-A0A520SIN1-F1
#
_entry.id   AF-A0A520SIN1-F1
#
_cell.length_a   1.000
_cell.length_b   1.000
_cell.length_c   1.000
_cell.angle_alpha   90.00
_cell.angle_beta   90.00
_cell.angle_gamma   90.00
#
_symmetry.space_group_name_H-M   'P 1'
#
loop_
_entity.id
_entity.type
_entity.pdbx_description
1 polymer ?
#
loop_
_entity_poly.entity_id
_entity_poly.type
_entity_poly.pdbx_seq_one_letter_code
_entity_poly.pdbx_strand_id
1 'polypeptide(L)'
;MDNILEFIRLPDSAECTQKTINQSVKNVVAGEETNGDSGHKDVLIEALLVCRKPGNITFFDFTPAFEKFADLEEIEVEGVIENRSLSDMVSREKVLSSI
;
A
#
# COMPACT_ATOMS: atom_id res chain seq x y z
N MET A 1 -13.46 3.05 -5.01
CA MET A 1 -12.75 2.50 -3.85
C MET A 1 -12.36 3.71 -3.04
N ASP A 2 -12.98 3.87 -1.88
CA ASP A 2 -13.11 5.22 -1.30
C ASP A 2 -12.41 5.32 0.05
N ASN A 3 -11.80 4.22 0.53
CA ASN A 3 -11.12 4.15 1.81
C ASN A 3 -9.88 3.24 1.77
N ILE A 4 -8.69 3.83 1.96
CA ILE A 4 -7.40 3.12 2.02
C ILE A 4 -7.34 2.16 3.22
N LEU A 5 -8.09 2.44 4.28
CA LEU A 5 -8.15 1.60 5.49
C LEU A 5 -8.87 0.26 5.24
N GLU A 6 -9.44 0.05 4.06
CA GLU A 6 -9.89 -1.27 3.61
C GLU A 6 -8.72 -2.18 3.19
N PHE A 7 -7.54 -1.62 2.92
CA PHE A 7 -6.35 -2.34 2.43
C PHE A 7 -5.24 -2.36 3.47
N ILE A 8 -5.16 -1.31 4.30
CA ILE A 8 -4.14 -1.16 5.33
C ILE A 8 -4.76 -1.04 6.71
N ARG A 9 -4.19 -1.73 7.69
CA ARG A 9 -4.39 -1.47 9.11
C ARG A 9 -3.21 -0.65 9.62
N LEU A 10 -3.55 0.39 10.38
CA LEU A 10 -2.60 1.26 11.08
C LEU A 10 -2.82 1.08 12.58
N PRO A 11 -1.81 1.33 13.43
CA PRO A 11 -2.01 1.33 14.87
C PRO A 11 -3.09 2.34 15.28
N ASP A 12 -4.14 1.90 15.99
CA ASP A 12 -5.22 2.78 16.48
C ASP A 12 -4.68 3.96 17.30
N SER A 13 -3.56 3.73 18.00
CA SER A 13 -2.85 4.75 18.78
C SER A 13 -2.31 5.93 17.94
N ALA A 14 -2.23 5.81 16.62
CA ALA A 14 -1.83 6.90 15.73
C ALA A 14 -2.98 7.88 15.42
N GLU A 15 -4.24 7.47 15.67
CA GLU A 15 -5.45 8.27 15.45
C GLU A 15 -5.49 8.87 14.03
N CYS A 16 -5.38 8.01 13.02
CA CYS A 16 -5.34 8.38 11.61
C CYS A 16 -6.74 8.48 10.98
N THR A 17 -6.90 9.41 10.05
CA THR A 17 -8.12 9.54 9.24
C THR A 17 -7.73 9.85 7.79
N GLN A 18 -8.36 9.18 6.83
CA GLN A 18 -8.16 9.47 5.41
C GLN A 18 -8.70 10.86 5.07
N LYS A 19 -7.87 11.67 4.41
CA LYS A 19 -8.25 12.97 3.87
C LYS A 19 -8.58 12.89 2.38
N THR A 20 -7.73 12.21 1.61
CA THR A 20 -7.93 12.00 0.17
C THR A 20 -7.49 10.61 -0.24
N ILE A 21 -8.11 10.10 -1.29
CA ILE A 21 -7.69 8.89 -1.98
C ILE A 21 -7.89 9.10 -3.48
N ASN A 22 -6.88 8.72 -4.27
CA ASN A 22 -6.93 8.67 -5.71
C ASN A 22 -6.54 7.27 -6.15
N GLN A 23 -7.17 6.79 -7.21
CA GLN A 23 -6.90 5.49 -7.79
C GLN A 23 -6.70 5.66 -9.29
N SER A 24 -5.65 5.05 -9.82
CA SER A 24 -5.44 4.95 -11.27
C SER A 24 -5.00 3.54 -11.63
N VAL A 25 -5.41 3.08 -12.81
CA VAL A 25 -4.93 1.80 -13.35
C VAL A 25 -3.83 2.13 -14.34
N LYS A 26 -2.67 1.53 -14.15
CA LYS A 26 -1.53 1.64 -15.07
C LYS A 26 -1.38 0.31 -15.80
N ASN A 27 -1.17 0.37 -17.10
CA ASN A 27 -0.71 -0.82 -17.82
C ASN A 27 0.75 -1.02 -17.43
N VAL A 28 1.11 -2.26 -17.05
CA VAL A 28 2.52 -2.64 -16.87
C VAL A 28 3.20 -2.42 -18.22
N VAL A 29 4.10 -1.45 -18.30
CA VAL A 29 4.95 -1.31 -19.49
C VAL A 29 5.93 -2.46 -19.41
N ALA A 30 5.79 -3.45 -20.29
CA ALA A 30 6.76 -4.53 -20.42
C ALA A 30 8.14 -3.91 -20.69
N GLY A 31 8.97 -3.82 -19.65
CA GLY A 31 10.40 -3.65 -19.80
C GLY A 31 10.94 -4.84 -20.59
N GLU A 32 11.93 -4.60 -21.44
CA GLU A 32 12.49 -5.63 -22.33
C GLU A 32 12.84 -6.92 -21.57
N GLU A 33 12.20 -7.99 -22.03
CA GLU A 33 12.54 -9.41 -21.85
C GLU A 33 12.54 -9.98 -20.42
N THR A 34 11.43 -10.63 -20.05
CA THR A 34 11.44 -12.08 -19.80
C THR A 34 10.01 -12.64 -19.91
N ASN A 35 9.89 -13.76 -20.61
CA ASN A 35 8.69 -14.53 -20.87
C ASN A 35 7.59 -14.45 -19.79
N GLY A 36 6.36 -14.10 -20.19
CA GLY A 36 5.18 -14.79 -19.65
C GLY A 36 3.93 -14.00 -19.37
N ASP A 37 3.98 -12.67 -19.24
CA ASP A 37 2.90 -12.00 -18.48
C ASP A 37 2.34 -10.73 -19.14
N SER A 38 1.98 -10.86 -20.43
CA SER A 38 1.25 -9.83 -21.17
C SER A 38 -0.23 -9.81 -20.74
N GLY A 39 -0.53 -9.19 -19.60
CA GLY A 39 -1.91 -9.05 -19.12
C GLY A 39 -2.10 -8.40 -17.75
N HIS A 40 -1.05 -8.29 -16.94
CA HIS A 40 -1.15 -7.70 -15.61
C HIS A 40 -1.42 -6.20 -15.66
N LYS A 41 -2.28 -5.75 -14.76
CA LYS A 41 -2.64 -4.35 -14.58
C LYS A 41 -2.29 -3.97 -13.18
N ASP A 42 -1.45 -2.95 -13.05
CA ASP A 42 -1.14 -2.39 -11.76
C ASP A 42 -2.21 -1.37 -11.39
N VAL A 43 -2.63 -1.42 -10.13
CA VAL A 43 -3.49 -0.40 -9.57
C VAL A 43 -2.62 0.49 -8.69
N LEU A 44 -2.43 1.74 -9.10
CA LEU A 44 -1.81 2.75 -8.27
C LEU A 44 -2.87 3.37 -7.37
N ILE A 45 -2.63 3.30 -6.06
CA ILE A 45 -3.47 3.92 -5.03
C ILE A 45 -2.63 4.95 -4.29
N GLU A 46 -3.06 6.20 -4.34
CA GLU A 46 -2.42 7.30 -3.63
C GLU A 46 -3.39 7.80 -2.54
N ALA A 47 -2.95 7.76 -1.29
CA ALA A 47 -3.77 8.17 -0.15
C ALA A 47 -3.03 9.17 0.73
N LEU A 48 -3.77 10.17 1.23
CA LEU A 48 -3.29 11.09 2.26
C LEU A 48 -4.05 10.83 3.55
N LEU A 49 -3.30 10.49 4.60
CA LEU A 49 -3.80 10.29 5.95
C LEU A 49 -3.39 11.47 6.84
N VAL A 50 -4.29 11.91 7.70
CA VAL A 50 -3.98 12.85 8.79
C VAL A 50 -4.05 12.08 10.09
N CYS A 51 -2.93 11.99 10.80
CA CYS A 51 -2.81 11.29 12.07
C CYS A 51 -2.52 12.30 13.18
N ARG A 52 -3.19 12.18 14.33
CA ARG A 52 -2.90 13.05 15.48
C ARG A 52 -1.60 12.68 16.19
N LYS A 53 -1.20 11.41 16.10
CA LYS A 53 0.02 10.87 16.72
C LYS A 53 0.83 10.06 15.69
N PRO A 54 1.36 10.70 14.64
CA PRO A 54 2.09 10.02 13.57
C PRO A 54 3.33 9.26 14.06
N GLY A 55 3.96 9.70 15.16
CA GLY A 55 5.07 8.99 15.81
C GLY A 55 4.72 7.59 16.32
N ASN A 56 3.43 7.27 16.51
CA ASN A 56 2.98 5.94 16.92
C ASN A 56 2.80 4.97 15.75
N ILE A 57 2.96 5.42 14.51
CA ILE A 57 3.02 4.52 13.36
C ILE A 57 4.43 3.92 13.35
N THR A 58 4.50 2.62 13.63
CA THR A 58 5.74 1.84 13.60
C THR A 58 5.74 0.79 12.49
N PHE A 59 4.56 0.42 12.00
CA PHE A 59 4.37 -0.49 10.88
C PHE A 59 3.06 -0.20 10.15
N PHE A 60 2.96 -0.72 8.94
CA PHE A 60 1.75 -0.85 8.13
C PHE A 60 1.42 -2.34 8.01
N ASP A 61 0.16 -2.69 8.24
CA ASP A 61 -0.33 -4.05 8.08
C ASP A 61 -1.21 -4.15 6.83
N PHE A 62 -0.69 -4.81 5.79
CA PHE A 62 -1.36 -5.02 4.50
C PHE A 62 -2.18 -6.31 4.44
N THR A 63 -2.35 -7.02 5.56
CA THR A 63 -3.21 -8.21 5.63
C THR A 63 -4.60 -7.99 4.99
N PRO A 64 -5.31 -6.86 5.22
CA PRO A 64 -6.61 -6.64 4.60
C PRO A 64 -6.59 -6.67 3.07
N ALA A 65 -5.52 -6.16 2.44
CA ALA A 65 -5.38 -6.17 0.99
C ALA A 65 -5.28 -7.59 0.46
N PHE A 66 -4.44 -8.42 1.06
CA PHE A 66 -4.25 -9.82 0.68
C PHE A 66 -5.46 -10.70 1.02
N GLU A 67 -6.25 -10.36 2.06
CA GLU A 67 -7.53 -11.02 2.36
C GLU A 67 -8.60 -10.69 1.31
N LYS A 68 -8.60 -9.45 0.79
CA LYS A 68 -9.59 -8.96 -0.16
C LYS A 68 -9.32 -9.41 -1.60
N PHE A 69 -8.04 -9.51 -1.97
CA PHE A 69 -7.60 -9.89 -3.31
C PHE A 69 -6.76 -11.17 -3.24
N ALA A 70 -7.36 -12.29 -3.62
CA ALA A 70 -6.73 -13.61 -3.56
C ALA A 70 -5.59 -13.76 -4.58
N ASP A 71 -5.68 -13.04 -5.69
CA ASP A 71 -4.73 -12.97 -6.80
C ASP A 71 -3.69 -11.86 -6.65
N LEU A 72 -3.75 -11.06 -5.57
CA LEU A 72 -2.71 -10.08 -5.27
C LEU A 72 -1.43 -10.80 -4.87
N GLU A 73 -0.41 -10.64 -5.71
CA GLU A 73 0.92 -11.22 -5.54
C GLU A 73 1.77 -10.36 -4.62
N GLU A 74 1.85 -9.06 -4.91
CA GLU A 74 2.75 -8.13 -4.25
C GLU A 74 2.16 -6.72 -4.19
N ILE A 75 2.64 -5.92 -3.23
CA ILE A 75 2.35 -4.50 -3.13
C ILE A 75 3.69 -3.77 -2.97
N GLU A 76 3.96 -2.86 -3.90
CA GLU A 76 5.01 -1.86 -3.75
C GLU A 76 4.46 -0.68 -2.95
N VAL A 77 5.15 -0.32 -1.86
CA VAL A 77 4.71 0.71 -0.92
C VAL A 77 5.74 1.81 -0.90
N GLU A 78 5.31 3.02 -1.26
CA GLU A 78 6.09 4.24 -1.14
C GLU A 78 5.33 5.28 -0.31
N GLY A 79 6.02 5.98 0.57
CA GLY A 79 5.38 7.01 1.38
C GLY A 79 6.33 7.87 2.19
N VAL A 80 5.77 8.91 2.80
CA VAL A 80 6.49 9.79 3.73
C VAL A 80 5.62 10.02 4.96
N ILE A 81 6.22 9.84 6.14
CA ILE A 81 5.57 10.04 7.44
C ILE A 81 6.44 11.03 8.22
N GLU A 82 5.91 12.22 8.44
CA GLU A 82 6.67 13.35 8.96
C GLU A 82 7.93 13.59 8.09
N ASN A 83 9.11 13.20 8.58
CA ASN A 83 10.39 13.32 7.87
C ASN A 83 11.03 11.95 7.54
N ARG A 84 10.27 10.85 7.67
CA ARG A 84 10.73 9.48 7.41
C ARG A 84 10.14 9.00 6.09
N SER A 85 10.99 8.56 5.17
CA SER A 85 10.57 7.89 3.94
C SER A 85 10.35 6.41 4.19
N LEU A 86 9.28 5.87 3.61
CA LEU A 86 9.01 4.44 3.53
C LEU A 86 9.13 4.01 2.08
N SER A 87 9.89 2.95 1.85
CA SER A 87 9.92 2.22 0.59
C SER A 87 10.10 0.75 0.94
N ASP A 88 9.11 -0.07 0.63
CA ASP A 88 9.13 -1.50 0.93
C ASP A 88 8.31 -2.26 -0.10
N MET A 89 8.56 -3.56 -0.15
CA MET A 89 7.87 -4.51 -1.00
C MET A 89 7.28 -5.58 -0.08
N VAL A 90 5.95 -5.72 -0.12
CA VAL A 90 5.21 -6.64 0.74
C VAL A 90 4.52 -7.71 -0.09
N SER A 91 4.67 -8.95 0.34
CA SER A 91 4.02 -10.12 -0.25
C SER A 91 3.08 -10.77 0.77
N ARG A 92 2.35 -11.80 0.35
CA ARG A 92 1.45 -12.55 1.24
C ARG A 92 2.18 -13.20 2.42
N GLU A 93 3.45 -13.55 2.28
CA GLU A 93 4.29 -14.10 3.35
C GLU A 93 4.84 -13.03 4.29
N LYS A 94 4.95 -11.78 3.81
CA LYS A 94 5.48 -10.63 4.55
C LYS A 94 4.54 -9.43 4.40
N VAL A 95 3.43 -9.47 5.13
CA VAL A 95 2.35 -8.47 5.07
C VAL A 95 2.62 -7.20 5.88
N LEU A 96 3.68 -7.19 6.70
CA LEU A 96 4.05 -6.05 7.52
C LEU A 96 5.19 -5.27 6.88
N SER A 97 5.01 -3.96 6.75
CA SER A 97 6.06 -3.02 6.38
C SER A 97 6.39 -2.12 7.56
N SER A 98 7.67 -2.01 7.90
CA SER A 98 8.14 -1.20 9.04
C SER A 98 8.68 0.15 8.57
N ILE A 99 8.58 1.17 9.42
CA ILE A 99 9.06 2.55 9.17
C ILE A 99 10.49 2.75 9.65
#